data_AF-A0A6B1I6H1-F1
#
_entry.id   AF-A0A6B1I6H1-F1
#
_cell.length_a   1.000
_cell.length_b   1.000
_cell.length_c   1.000
_cell.angle_alpha   90.00
_cell.angle_beta   90.00
_cell.angle_gamma   90.00
#
_symmetry.space_group_name_H-M   'P 1'
#
loop_
_entity.id
_entity.type
_entity.pdbx_description
1 polymer ?
#
loop_
_entity_poly.entity_id
_entity_poly.type
_entity_poly.pdbx_seq_one_letter_code
_entity_poly.pdbx_strand_id
1 'polypeptide(L)' 'MESWQTSIKALTVDVFGTVTDWYSTIVREGGRLGCDKRLTVDWAHFATAWRGGYEPAMGRVRRGELPWTKIDALHRMILD' A
#
# COMPACT_ATOMS: atom_id res chain seq x y z
N MET A 1 -25.22 -25.57 33.00
CA MET A 1 -24.10 -24.63 32.77
C MET A 1 -23.77 -24.67 31.28
N GLU A 2 -24.37 -23.78 30.48
CA GLU A 2 -24.01 -23.69 29.06
C GLU A 2 -22.67 -22.97 28.93
N SER A 3 -21.69 -23.69 28.39
CA SER A 3 -20.40 -23.13 28.02
C SER A 3 -20.55 -22.31 26.74
N TRP A 4 -20.33 -21.01 26.82
CA TRP A 4 -20.20 -20.16 25.64
C TRP A 4 -18.87 -20.46 24.96
N GLN A 5 -18.82 -21.50 24.11
CA GLN A 5 -17.77 -21.61 23.11
C GLN A 5 -18.08 -20.60 22.01
N THR A 6 -17.50 -19.41 22.10
CA THR A 6 -17.39 -18.53 20.95
C THR A 6 -16.36 -19.12 19.99
N SER A 7 -16.76 -20.13 19.20
CA SER A 7 -15.89 -20.64 18.13
C SER A 7 -15.82 -19.55 17.05
N ILE A 8 -14.76 -18.76 17.06
CA ILE A 8 -14.48 -17.78 16.00
C ILE A 8 -14.59 -18.50 14.65
N LYS A 9 -15.44 -17.99 13.76
CA LYS A 9 -15.70 -18.58 12.44
C LYS A 9 -14.87 -17.95 11.32
N ALA A 10 -14.39 -16.72 11.53
CA ALA A 10 -13.57 -16.00 10.56
C ALA A 10 -12.60 -15.06 11.27
N LEU A 11 -11.41 -14.94 10.71
CA LEU A 11 -10.41 -13.92 11.06
C LEU A 11 -9.99 -13.24 9.76
N THR A 12 -10.21 -11.93 9.67
CA THR A 12 -9.74 -11.11 8.55
C THR A 12 -8.56 -10.29 9.00
N VAL A 13 -7.51 -10.25 8.18
CA VAL A 13 -6.30 -9.49 8.45
C VAL A 13 -6.09 -8.47 7.35
N ASP A 14 -5.74 -7.25 7.76
CA ASP A 14 -5.10 -6.31 6.85
C ASP A 14 -3.79 -6.90 6.31
N VAL A 15 -3.39 -6.52 5.11
CA VAL A 15 -2.23 -7.12 4.43
C VAL A 15 -1.03 -6.19 4.48
N PHE A 16 -1.17 -4.94 4.06
CA PHE A 16 -0.03 -4.03 3.88
C PHE A 16 0.47 -3.47 5.21
N GLY A 17 1.56 -4.04 5.72
CA GLY A 17 2.19 -3.65 6.97
C GLY A 17 1.85 -4.62 8.11
N THR A 18 0.66 -5.20 8.10
CA THR A 18 0.29 -6.24 9.08
C THR A 18 0.86 -7.62 8.70
N VAL A 19 0.74 -8.03 7.44
CA VAL A 19 1.23 -9.35 6.97
C VAL A 19 2.49 -9.21 6.11
N THR A 20 2.64 -8.09 5.39
CA THR A 20 3.76 -7.88 4.47
C THR A 20 4.56 -6.63 4.83
N ASP A 21 5.89 -6.74 4.76
CA ASP A 21 6.79 -5.58 4.73
C ASP A 21 6.83 -4.99 3.32
N TRP A 22 5.92 -4.06 3.05
CA TRP A 22 5.86 -3.34 1.79
C TRP A 22 7.02 -2.37 1.62
N TYR A 23 7.49 -1.73 2.70
CA TYR A 23 8.51 -0.68 2.62
C TYR A 23 9.85 -1.24 2.14
N SER A 24 10.36 -2.27 2.81
CA SER A 24 11.65 -2.87 2.43
C SER A 24 11.58 -3.51 1.06
N THR A 25 10.41 -4.04 0.67
CA THR A 25 10.18 -4.56 -0.69
C THR A 25 10.33 -3.47 -1.74
N ILE A 26 9.64 -2.32 -1.58
CA ILE A 26 9.75 -1.21 -2.54
C ILE A 26 11.17 -0.65 -2.58
N VAL A 27 11.84 -0.49 -1.45
CA VAL A 27 13.24 -0.01 -1.42
C VAL A 27 14.17 -0.95 -2.18
N ARG A 28 14.05 -2.26 -1.94
CA ARG A 28 14.89 -3.28 -2.60
C ARG A 28 14.63 -3.37 -4.10
N GLU A 29 13.37 -3.48 -4.51
CA GLU A 29 13.03 -3.60 -5.93
C GLU A 29 13.25 -2.29 -6.68
N GLY A 30 13.04 -1.13 -6.02
CA GLY A 30 13.43 0.18 -6.53
C GLY A 30 14.94 0.24 -6.79
N GLY A 31 15.77 -0.22 -5.85
CA GLY A 31 17.22 -0.30 -6.05
C GLY A 31 17.61 -1.12 -7.28
N ARG A 32 16.98 -2.29 -7.49
CA ARG A 32 17.19 -3.11 -8.70
C ARG A 32 16.77 -2.38 -9.97
N LEU A 33 15.59 -1.75 -9.97
CA LEU A 33 15.12 -0.94 -11.09
C LEU A 33 16.07 0.22 -11.39
N GLY A 34 16.61 0.85 -10.35
CA GLY A 34 17.59 1.92 -10.47
C GLY A 34 18.87 1.47 -11.17
N CYS A 35 19.39 0.29 -10.84
CA CYS A 35 20.52 -0.32 -11.55
C CYS A 35 20.18 -0.57 -13.02
N ASP A 36 19.06 -1.24 -13.29
CA ASP A 36 18.66 -1.65 -14.64
C ASP A 36 18.39 -0.45 -15.57
N LYS A 37 17.85 0.63 -15.00
CA LYS A 37 17.46 1.85 -15.73
C LYS A 37 18.46 2.98 -15.62
N ARG A 38 19.57 2.78 -14.89
CA ARG A 38 20.60 3.80 -14.62
C ARG A 38 20.02 5.07 -13.97
N LEU A 39 19.14 4.87 -12.99
CA LEU A 39 18.52 5.95 -12.20
C LEU A 39 19.24 6.10 -10.86
N THR A 40 19.50 7.35 -10.47
CA THR A 40 19.98 7.70 -9.12
C THR A 40 18.81 8.26 -8.33
N VAL A 41 18.19 7.43 -7.49
CA VAL A 41 17.00 7.76 -6.70
C VAL A 41 17.23 7.31 -5.26
N ASP A 42 16.82 8.13 -4.29
CA ASP A 42 16.65 7.69 -2.91
C ASP A 42 15.38 6.86 -2.81
N TRP A 43 15.52 5.54 -2.91
CA TRP A 43 14.38 4.62 -2.90
C TRP A 43 13.66 4.53 -1.55
N ALA A 44 14.32 4.87 -0.45
CA ALA A 44 13.71 4.96 0.87
C ALA A 44 12.78 6.18 0.98
N HIS A 45 13.27 7.34 0.54
CA HIS A 45 12.46 8.54 0.44
C HIS A 45 11.31 8.35 -0.56
N PHE A 46 11.58 7.74 -1.72
CA PHE A 46 10.55 7.41 -2.70
C PHE A 46 9.43 6.55 -2.11
N ALA A 47 9.78 5.47 -1.38
CA ALA A 47 8.79 4.57 -0.79
C ALA A 47 7.86 5.28 0.21
N THR A 48 8.42 6.16 1.06
CA THR A 48 7.64 6.92 2.04
C THR A 48 6.79 8.00 1.38
N ALA A 49 7.33 8.74 0.41
CA ALA A 49 6.60 9.75 -0.35
C ALA A 49 5.44 9.12 -1.14
N TRP A 50 5.68 8.00 -1.82
CA TRP A 50 4.65 7.30 -2.58
C TRP A 50 3.53 6.77 -1.67
N ARG A 51 3.88 6.18 -0.52
CA ARG A 51 2.89 5.79 0.49
C ARG A 51 2.13 6.98 1.07
N GLY A 52 2.78 8.12 1.22
CA GLY A 52 2.16 9.36 1.70
C GLY A 52 1.00 9.83 0.81
N GLY A 53 1.08 9.59 -0.51
CA GLY A 53 -0.01 9.93 -1.44
C GLY A 53 -1.23 8.98 -1.39
N TYR A 54 -1.10 7.81 -0.75
CA TYR A 54 -2.18 6.81 -0.69
C TYR A 54 -3.43 7.33 0.04
N GLU A 55 -3.26 7.92 1.23
CA GLU A 55 -4.37 8.41 2.04
C GLU A 55 -5.15 9.53 1.32
N PRO A 56 -4.48 10.59 0.79
CA PRO A 56 -5.15 11.63 0.02
C PRO A 56 -5.90 11.09 -1.20
N ALA A 57 -5.31 10.17 -1.97
CA ALA A 57 -5.92 9.58 -3.16
C ALA A 57 -7.18 8.76 -2.80
N MET A 58 -7.10 7.92 -1.77
CA MET A 58 -8.26 7.21 -1.22
C MET A 58 -9.33 8.18 -0.70
N GLY A 59 -8.92 9.27 -0.07
CA GLY A 59 -9.82 10.31 0.42
C GLY A 59 -10.71 10.90 -0.67
N ARG A 60 -10.16 11.12 -1.87
CA ARG A 60 -10.92 11.61 -3.03
C ARG A 60 -12.00 10.62 -3.47
N VAL A 61 -11.68 9.32 -3.49
CA VAL A 61 -12.67 8.27 -3.78
C VAL A 61 -13.76 8.22 -2.71
N ARG A 62 -13.38 8.25 -1.42
CA ARG A 62 -14.34 8.22 -0.29
C ARG A 62 -15.29 9.42 -0.27
N ARG A 63 -14.84 10.58 -0.73
CA ARG A 63 -15.67 11.80 -0.85
C ARG A 63 -16.45 11.88 -2.16
N GLY A 64 -16.29 10.93 -3.07
CA GLY A 64 -16.96 10.91 -4.38
C GLY A 64 -16.38 11.88 -5.42
N GLU A 65 -15.20 12.46 -5.15
CA GLU A 65 -14.47 13.32 -6.10
C GLU A 65 -13.81 12.48 -7.22
N LEU A 66 -13.58 11.19 -6.94
CA LEU A 66 -13.20 10.19 -7.92
C LEU A 66 -14.20 9.02 -7.84
N PRO A 67 -14.54 8.38 -8.98
CA PRO A 67 -15.31 7.14 -8.95
C PRO A 67 -14.53 6.03 -8.24
N TRP A 68 -15.21 4.92 -7.94
CA TRP A 68 -14.53 3.73 -7.44
C TRP A 68 -13.35 3.36 -8.33
N THR A 69 -12.16 3.34 -7.73
CA THR A 69 -10.89 3.21 -8.44
C THR A 69 -10.05 2.16 -7.76
N LYS A 70 -9.47 1.25 -8.55
CA LYS A 70 -8.58 0.20 -8.02
C LYS A 70 -7.33 0.80 -7.42
N ILE A 71 -6.80 0.12 -6.40
CA ILE A 71 -5.58 0.55 -5.69
C ILE A 71 -4.39 0.78 -6.63
N ASP A 72 -4.20 -0.07 -7.64
CA ASP A 72 -3.09 0.07 -8.60
C ASP A 72 -3.19 1.36 -9.41
N ALA A 73 -4.40 1.74 -9.81
CA ALA A 73 -4.64 2.98 -10.53
C ALA A 73 -4.39 4.19 -9.62
N LEU A 74 -4.81 4.14 -8.35
CA LEU A 74 -4.50 5.20 -7.38
C LEU A 74 -2.99 5.33 -7.16
N HIS A 75 -2.28 4.22 -6.97
CA HIS A 75 -0.82 4.24 -6.85
C HIS A 75 -0.13 4.81 -8.10
N ARG A 76 -0.60 4.47 -9.31
CA ARG A 76 -0.07 5.06 -10.55
C ARG A 76 -0.29 6.56 -10.61
N MET A 77 -1.47 7.05 -10.22
CA MET A 77 -1.80 8.48 -10.21
C MET A 77 -0.94 9.29 -9.23
N ILE A 78 -0.47 8.68 -8.14
CA ILE A 78 0.42 9.36 -7.17
C ILE A 78 1.82 9.61 -7.77
N LEU A 79 2.19 8.89 -8.82
CA LEU A 79 3.47 9.06 -9.52
C LEU A 79 3.45 10.13 -10.62
N ASP A 80 2.27 10.65 -10.96
CA ASP A 80 2.09 11.74 -11.94
C ASP A 80 2.13 13.12 -11.24
#